data_AF-A0A661WMM4-F1
#
_entry.id   AF-A0A661WMM4-F1
#
_cell.length_a   1.000
_cell.length_b   1.000
_cell.length_c   1.000
_cell.angle_alpha   90.00
_cell.angle_beta   90.00
_cell.angle_gamma   90.00
#
_symmetry.space_group_name_H-M   'P 1'
#
loop_
_entity.id
_entity.type
_entity.pdbx_description
1 polymer ?
#
loop_
_entity_poly.entity_id
_entity_poly.type
_entity_poly.pdbx_seq_one_letter_code
_entity_poly.pdbx_strand_id
1 'polypeptide(L)' 'MMNKTDSSPQILIDLANETRKKAYAPYSNYHVGAALLGKSGKIYTGVNVENAVYPLTL' A
#
# COMPACT_ATOMS: atom_id res chain seq x y z
N MET A 1 -13.52 -19.94 -5.91
CA MET A 1 -14.02 -19.30 -4.68
C MET A 1 -12.85 -19.24 -3.72
N MET A 2 -12.56 -18.07 -3.16
CA MET A 2 -11.38 -17.84 -2.33
C MET A 2 -11.59 -18.51 -0.96
N ASN A 3 -10.75 -19.48 -0.60
CA ASN A 3 -10.90 -20.27 0.62
C ASN A 3 -10.35 -19.47 1.82
N LYS A 4 -10.82 -19.78 3.04
CA LYS A 4 -10.40 -19.10 4.29
C LYS A 4 -8.87 -19.07 4.54
N THR A 5 -8.09 -19.87 3.82
CA THR A 5 -6.62 -19.92 3.83
C THR A 5 -5.95 -18.81 2.99
N ASP A 6 -6.69 -18.18 2.08
CA ASP A 6 -6.22 -17.11 1.18
C ASP A 6 -6.33 -15.71 1.81
N SER A 7 -6.76 -15.65 3.07
CA SER A 7 -6.83 -14.43 3.89
C SER A 7 -5.65 -14.36 4.87
N SER A 8 -4.50 -14.93 4.49
CA SER A 8 -3.34 -14.91 5.36
C SER A 8 -2.80 -13.47 5.45
N PRO A 9 -2.43 -12.98 6.65
CA PRO A 9 -1.74 -11.70 6.78
C PRO A 9 -0.54 -11.58 5.84
N GLN A 10 0.08 -12.72 5.50
CA GLN A 10 1.19 -12.81 4.56
C GLN A 10 0.83 -12.31 3.16
N ILE A 11 -0.32 -12.68 2.59
CA ILE A 11 -0.74 -12.22 1.25
C ILE A 11 -0.87 -10.69 1.22
N LEU A 12 -1.39 -10.08 2.30
CA LEU A 12 -1.50 -8.62 2.39
C LEU A 12 -0.12 -7.96 2.53
N ILE A 13 0.78 -8.57 3.31
CA ILE A 13 2.16 -8.08 3.45
C ILE A 13 2.89 -8.15 2.11
N ASP A 14 2.79 -9.27 1.39
CA ASP A 14 3.43 -9.45 0.08
C ASP A 14 2.87 -8.46 -0.93
N LEU A 15 1.55 -8.25 -0.95
CA LEU A 15 0.93 -7.28 -1.84
C LEU A 15 1.31 -5.83 -1.50
N ALA A 16 1.46 -5.49 -0.21
CA ALA A 16 1.96 -4.19 0.22
C ALA A 16 3.44 -3.99 -0.22
N ASN A 17 4.28 -5.02 -0.09
CA ASN A 17 5.67 -5.03 -0.52
C ASN A 17 5.83 -4.94 -2.05
N GLU A 18 4.92 -5.53 -2.82
CA GLU A 18 4.90 -5.36 -4.27
C GLU A 18 4.39 -3.96 -4.64
N THR A 19 3.34 -3.48 -3.97
CA THR A 19 2.71 -2.21 -4.31
C THR A 19 3.61 -1.01 -4.02
N ARG A 20 4.42 -1.02 -2.95
CA ARG A 20 5.38 0.07 -2.64
C ARG A 20 6.33 0.40 -3.79
N LYS A 21 6.61 -0.54 -4.72
CA LYS A 21 7.45 -0.30 -5.90
C LYS A 21 6.87 0.75 -6.85
N LYS A 22 5.57 1.04 -6.72
CA LYS A 22 4.84 2.05 -7.49
C LYS A 22 4.72 3.41 -6.77
N ALA A 23 5.28 3.53 -5.56
CA ALA A 23 5.21 4.78 -4.82
C ALA A 23 5.97 5.89 -5.56
N TYR A 24 5.38 7.08 -5.57
CA TYR A 24 6.05 8.28 -6.05
C TYR A 24 6.60 9.01 -4.82
N ALA A 25 7.88 8.81 -4.53
CA ALA A 25 8.54 9.39 -3.36
C ALA A 25 9.92 9.97 -3.69
N PRO A 26 10.03 10.89 -4.67
CA PRO A 26 11.33 11.39 -5.14
C PRO A 26 12.05 12.28 -4.12
N TYR A 27 11.34 12.79 -3.09
CA TYR A 27 11.93 13.72 -2.13
C TYR A 27 12.52 12.98 -0.94
N SER A 28 11.75 12.08 -0.31
CA SER A 28 12.25 11.30 0.82
C SER A 28 12.99 10.03 0.42
N ASN A 29 12.76 9.53 -0.81
CA ASN A 29 13.14 8.18 -1.24
C ASN A 29 12.53 7.05 -0.38
N TYR A 30 11.57 7.38 0.49
CA TYR A 30 10.92 6.44 1.39
C TYR A 30 9.62 5.94 0.77
N HIS A 31 9.73 4.83 0.03
CA HIS A 31 8.58 4.19 -0.62
C HIS A 31 7.75 3.47 0.45
N VAL A 32 6.43 3.60 0.40
CA VAL A 32 5.47 2.96 1.32
C VAL A 32 4.37 2.30 0.50
N GLY A 33 3.95 1.12 0.92
CA GLY A 33 2.86 0.36 0.30
C GLY A 33 1.92 -0.16 1.37
N ALA A 34 0.64 -0.24 1.04
CA ALA A 34 -0.41 -0.75 1.91
C ALA A 34 -1.34 -1.67 1.13
N ALA A 35 -1.88 -2.68 1.82
CA ALA A 35 -2.93 -3.56 1.32
C ALA A 35 -3.99 -3.75 2.40
N LEU A 36 -5.27 -3.64 2.03
CA LEU A 36 -6.42 -3.77 2.94
C LEU A 36 -7.42 -4.78 2.39
N LEU A 37 -7.80 -5.75 3.22
CA LEU A 37 -8.92 -6.66 2.92
C LEU A 37 -10.24 -6.03 3.40
N GLY A 38 -11.12 -5.70 2.47
CA GLY A 38 -12.46 -5.21 2.78
C GLY A 38 -13.41 -6.33 3.21
N LYS A 39 -14.50 -5.97 3.90
CA LYS A 39 -15.53 -6.92 4.35
C LYS A 39 -16.19 -7.72 3.21
N SER A 40 -16.17 -7.19 1.98
CA SER A 40 -16.65 -7.87 0.78
C SER A 40 -15.68 -8.92 0.22
N GLY A 41 -14.51 -9.10 0.84
CA GLY A 41 -13.43 -9.94 0.31
C GLY A 41 -12.56 -9.25 -0.76
N LYS A 42 -12.90 -8.01 -1.14
CA LYS A 42 -12.10 -7.23 -2.08
C LYS A 42 -10.85 -6.69 -1.39
N ILE A 43 -9.69 -6.84 -2.04
CA ILE A 43 -8.44 -6.25 -1.59
C ILE A 43 -8.25 -4.88 -2.27
N TYR A 44 -7.84 -3.89 -1.49
CA TYR A 44 -7.46 -2.56 -1.93
C TYR A 44 -5.98 -2.36 -1.66
N THR A 45 -5.27 -1.71 -2.58
CA THR A 45 -3.86 -1.38 -2.39
C THR A 45 -3.64 0.12 -2.53
N GLY A 46 -2.57 0.61 -1.90
CA GLY A 46 -2.22 2.02 -1.91
C GLY A 46 -0.72 2.24 -1.73
N VAL A 47 -0.27 3.41 -2.13
CA VAL A 47 1.11 3.89 -1.98
C VAL A 47 1.10 5.33 -1.47
N ASN A 48 2.22 5.77 -0.89
CA ASN A 48 2.45 7.20 -0.74
C ASN A 48 2.73 7.85 -2.11
N VAL A 49 2.24 9.08 -2.26
CA VAL A 49 2.49 9.95 -3.40
C VAL A 49 2.90 11.29 -2.82
N GLU A 50 4.18 11.61 -2.96
CA GLU A 50 4.73 12.87 -2.47
C GLU A 50 4.48 14.01 -3.47
N ASN A 51 4.59 15.23 -2.98
CA ASN A 51 4.45 16.44 -3.78
C ASN A 51 5.65 17.36 -3.52
N ALA A 52 6.05 18.14 -4.53
CA ALA A 52 7.09 19.17 -4.42
C ALA A 52 6.78 20.18 -3.32
N VAL A 53 5.49 20.45 -3.14
CA VAL A 53 4.99 21.19 -2.00
C VAL A 53 4.77 20.17 -0.88
N TYR A 54 5.82 19.90 -0.11
CA TYR A 54 5.59 19.51 1.28
C TYR A 54 4.69 20.58 1.88
N PRO A 55 3.60 20.23 2.60
CA PRO A 55 2.82 21.24 3.29
C PRO A 55 3.79 22.06 4.13
N LEU A 56 3.96 23.32 3.75
CA LEU A 56 4.69 24.32 4.51
C LEU A 56 3.85 24.56 5.76
N THR A 57 4.06 23.73 6.79
CA THR A 57 3.47 23.98 8.09
C THR A 57 4.18 25.20 8.69
N LEU A 58 3.42 26.28 8.89
CA LEU A 58 3.72 27.34 9.84
C LEU A 58 3.48 26.82 11.27
#